data_AF-A0A838UMD7-F1
#
_entry.id   AF-A0A838UMD7-F1
#
_cell.length_a   1.000
_cell.length_b   1.000
_cell.length_c   1.000
_cell.angle_alpha   90.00
_cell.angle_beta   90.00
_cell.angle_gamma   90.00
#
_symmetry.space_group_name_H-M   'P 1'
#
loop_
_entity.id
_entity.type
_entity.pdbx_description
1 polymer ?
#
loop_
_entity_poly.entity_id
_entity_poly.type
_entity_poly.pdbx_seq_one_letter_code
_entity_poly.pdbx_strand_id
1 'polypeptide(L)'
;MPTPRHLVTSPCCPRCGAEGYRYLGEGRCCCAACQFNWVGITTTWAERRRRERELTDQDILTAPIGAPVAEGALPILISRYWPRGQRKEAFFAWWRELAPSVSLLKAYRQQALTWEEFVEYYEAALWEQRLRHRYQQRVRDLLQQAPGIVLVCYEKALPAGEDGVRCHRRLAQRWLIGNRVWASADVGG
;
A
#
# COMPACT_ATOMS: atom_id res chain seq x y z
N MET A 1 39.22 -27.63 20.81
CA MET A 1 38.53 -26.40 21.25
C MET A 1 38.41 -25.47 20.05
N PRO A 2 37.21 -25.16 19.53
CA PRO A 2 37.11 -24.25 18.41
C PRO A 2 37.24 -22.80 18.90
N THR A 3 38.20 -22.09 18.32
CA THR A 3 38.39 -20.65 18.42
C THR A 3 37.20 -19.91 17.81
N PRO A 4 36.69 -18.82 18.43
CA PRO A 4 35.62 -18.05 17.82
C PRO A 4 36.18 -17.23 16.65
N ARG A 5 35.79 -17.60 15.43
CA ARG A 5 35.99 -16.79 14.23
C ARG A 5 35.23 -15.47 14.37
N HIS A 6 36.00 -14.40 14.41
CA HIS A 6 35.73 -13.06 13.90
C HIS A 6 34.36 -12.44 14.20
N LEU A 7 34.40 -11.48 15.11
CA LEU A 7 33.46 -10.38 15.28
C LEU A 7 33.12 -9.75 13.92
N VAL A 8 31.88 -9.88 13.48
CA VAL A 8 31.33 -9.04 12.41
C VAL A 8 31.09 -7.66 13.02
N THR A 9 32.02 -6.74 12.83
CA THR A 9 31.82 -5.30 13.07
C THR A 9 31.02 -4.74 11.89
N SER A 10 29.70 -4.91 11.89
CA SER A 10 28.79 -4.18 11.02
C SER A 10 27.57 -3.74 11.84
N PRO A 11 27.07 -2.51 11.65
CA PRO A 11 26.28 -1.85 12.67
C PRO A 11 24.80 -2.22 12.62
N CYS A 12 24.17 -2.09 13.78
CA CYS A 12 22.75 -1.85 14.01
C CYS A 12 21.80 -3.05 13.87
N CYS A 13 21.45 -3.61 15.04
CA CYS A 13 20.08 -4.08 15.27
C CYS A 13 19.11 -2.97 14.82
N PRO A 14 18.18 -3.22 13.87
CA PRO A 14 17.30 -2.19 13.29
C PRO A 14 16.31 -1.61 14.31
N ARG A 15 16.33 -2.08 15.56
CA ARG A 15 15.44 -1.63 16.64
C ARG A 15 16.07 -0.59 17.58
N CYS A 16 17.39 -0.53 17.76
CA CYS A 16 17.97 0.33 18.81
C CYS A 16 19.35 0.93 18.52
N GLY A 17 20.08 0.53 17.49
CA GLY A 17 21.36 1.16 17.13
C GLY A 17 22.50 1.05 18.14
N ALA A 18 22.43 0.15 19.12
CA ALA A 18 23.47 -0.01 20.15
C ALA A 18 24.66 -0.86 19.67
N GLU A 19 25.88 -0.45 20.02
CA GLU A 19 27.12 -1.22 19.87
C GLU A 19 27.20 -2.35 20.92
N GLY A 20 27.91 -3.46 20.63
CA GLY A 20 28.18 -4.51 21.61
C GLY A 20 27.13 -5.63 21.77
N TYR A 21 26.41 -6.01 20.70
CA TYR A 21 25.46 -7.12 20.75
C TYR A 21 26.14 -8.50 20.64
N ARG A 22 25.56 -9.54 21.26
CA ARG A 22 25.96 -10.94 21.08
C ARG A 22 24.93 -11.67 20.20
N TYR A 23 25.39 -12.35 19.16
CA TYR A 23 24.57 -13.23 18.32
C TYR A 23 24.29 -14.54 19.06
N LEU A 24 23.03 -14.98 19.07
CA LEU A 24 22.56 -16.17 19.80
C LEU A 24 22.07 -17.30 18.88
N GLY A 25 22.29 -17.19 17.57
CA GLY A 25 21.75 -18.15 16.57
C GLY A 25 20.32 -17.82 16.14
N GLU A 26 19.90 -18.40 15.01
CA GLU A 26 18.53 -18.29 14.44
C GLU A 26 18.03 -16.84 14.24
N GLY A 27 18.94 -15.92 13.89
CA GLY A 27 18.58 -14.51 13.64
C GLY A 27 18.33 -13.67 14.89
N ARG A 28 18.77 -14.11 16.08
CA ARG A 28 18.59 -13.38 17.35
C ARG A 28 19.88 -12.68 17.81
N CYS A 29 19.77 -11.39 18.17
CA CYS A 29 20.82 -10.60 18.81
C CYS A 29 20.31 -10.01 20.14
N CYS A 30 21.11 -10.05 21.19
CA CYS A 30 20.79 -9.45 22.49
C CYS A 30 21.76 -8.30 22.80
N CYS A 31 21.24 -7.11 23.11
CA CYS A 31 22.00 -6.02 23.73
C CYS A 31 21.59 -5.90 25.21
N ALA A 32 22.56 -5.57 26.08
CA ALA A 32 22.36 -5.55 27.53
C ALA A 32 21.28 -4.56 28.03
N ALA A 33 20.91 -3.56 27.21
CA ALA A 33 19.88 -2.57 27.53
C ALA A 33 18.44 -3.12 27.52
N CYS A 34 18.20 -4.34 27.00
CA CYS A 34 16.86 -4.91 26.87
C CYS A 34 16.47 -5.86 28.03
N GLN A 35 17.18 -5.80 29.16
CA GLN A 35 16.93 -6.70 30.29
C GLN A 35 15.71 -6.37 31.16
N PHE A 36 14.84 -5.44 30.75
CA PHE A 36 13.65 -5.11 31.52
C PHE A 36 12.34 -5.35 30.77
N ASN A 37 11.60 -6.32 31.32
CA ASN A 37 10.19 -6.66 31.16
C ASN A 37 9.79 -7.50 29.93
N TRP A 38 9.94 -8.82 30.09
CA TRP A 38 9.49 -9.90 29.22
C TRP A 38 8.00 -10.29 29.40
N VAL A 39 7.15 -9.35 29.86
CA VAL A 39 5.70 -9.54 29.95
C VAL A 39 5.03 -8.36 29.27
N GLY A 40 4.75 -8.47 27.96
CA GLY A 40 3.93 -7.44 27.28
C GLY A 40 4.11 -7.19 25.79
N ILE A 41 4.91 -7.98 25.05
CA ILE A 41 4.90 -7.93 23.58
C ILE A 41 4.65 -9.35 23.07
N THR A 42 3.38 -9.75 23.02
CA THR A 42 2.98 -11.10 22.60
C THR A 42 3.01 -11.32 21.09
N THR A 43 3.38 -10.34 20.27
CA THR A 43 3.49 -10.59 18.82
C THR A 43 4.79 -11.30 18.49
N THR A 44 4.70 -12.62 18.29
CA THR A 44 5.79 -13.44 17.77
C THR A 44 6.31 -12.90 16.42
N TRP A 45 7.57 -13.16 16.06
CA TRP A 45 8.10 -12.82 14.73
C TRP A 45 7.24 -13.38 13.57
N ALA A 46 6.52 -14.49 13.81
CA ALA A 46 5.56 -15.07 12.89
C ALA A 46 4.29 -14.22 12.73
N GLU A 47 3.77 -13.63 13.81
CA GLU A 47 2.65 -12.68 13.77
C GLU A 47 3.06 -11.35 13.12
N ARG A 48 4.28 -10.89 13.38
CA ARG A 48 4.83 -9.70 12.69
C ARG A 48 5.01 -9.97 11.19
N ARG A 49 5.51 -11.15 10.80
CA ARG A 49 5.57 -11.57 9.38
C ARG A 49 4.20 -11.72 8.73
N ARG A 50 3.18 -12.22 9.44
CA ARG A 50 1.79 -12.21 8.93
C ARG A 50 1.28 -10.78 8.73
N ARG A 51 1.57 -9.89 9.69
CA ARG A 51 1.24 -8.46 9.63
C ARG A 51 2.08 -7.66 8.63
N GLU A 52 3.14 -8.22 8.09
CA GLU A 52 3.99 -7.58 7.07
C GLU A 52 3.99 -8.37 5.76
N ARG A 53 3.02 -9.26 5.53
CA ARG A 53 2.88 -9.88 4.21
C ARG A 53 2.69 -8.80 3.15
N GLU A 54 3.28 -9.04 2.00
CA GLU A 54 3.11 -8.20 0.83
C GLU A 54 1.63 -8.19 0.45
N LEU A 55 1.12 -7.00 0.16
CA LEU A 55 -0.23 -6.82 -0.33
C LEU A 55 -0.26 -7.28 -1.78
N THR A 56 -1.24 -8.08 -2.15
CA THR A 56 -1.42 -8.57 -3.51
C THR A 56 -2.67 -7.97 -4.13
N ASP A 57 -2.87 -8.24 -5.43
CA ASP A 57 -4.08 -7.90 -6.16
C ASP A 57 -5.33 -8.63 -5.63
N GLN A 58 -5.15 -9.74 -4.91
CA GLN A 58 -6.22 -10.45 -4.20
C GLN A 58 -6.68 -9.72 -2.93
N ASP A 59 -5.82 -8.93 -2.30
CA ASP A 59 -6.14 -8.19 -1.06
C ASP A 59 -6.85 -6.86 -1.33
N ILE A 60 -6.52 -6.23 -2.46
CA ILE A 60 -6.99 -4.90 -2.85
C ILE A 60 -7.61 -5.02 -4.22
N LEU A 61 -8.93 -5.11 -4.31
CA LEU A 61 -9.66 -5.12 -5.58
C LEU A 61 -9.99 -3.68 -6.01
N THR A 62 -10.45 -3.51 -7.25
CA THR A 62 -10.95 -2.22 -7.73
C THR A 62 -12.27 -2.39 -8.47
N ALA A 63 -13.21 -1.48 -8.26
CA ALA A 63 -14.52 -1.53 -8.93
C ALA A 63 -15.08 -0.12 -9.18
N PRO A 64 -15.97 0.07 -10.17
CA PRO A 64 -16.74 1.31 -10.26
C PRO A 64 -17.78 1.40 -9.14
N ILE A 65 -18.24 2.62 -8.84
CA ILE A 65 -19.34 2.81 -7.87
C ILE A 65 -20.60 2.10 -8.36
N GLY A 66 -21.24 1.36 -7.45
CA GLY A 66 -22.47 0.61 -7.72
C GLY A 66 -22.24 -0.81 -8.28
N ALA A 67 -20.99 -1.20 -8.54
CA ALA A 67 -20.68 -2.59 -8.82
C ALA A 67 -20.92 -3.46 -7.57
N PRO A 68 -21.35 -4.73 -7.75
CA PRO A 68 -21.41 -5.67 -6.66
C PRO A 68 -20.01 -5.89 -6.08
N VAL A 69 -19.92 -5.90 -4.77
CA VAL A 69 -18.69 -6.18 -4.01
C VAL A 69 -18.87 -7.55 -3.37
N ALA A 70 -17.80 -8.36 -3.35
CA ALA A 70 -17.81 -9.67 -2.70
C ALA A 70 -18.28 -9.54 -1.24
N GLU A 71 -19.00 -10.55 -0.76
CA GLU A 71 -19.54 -10.53 0.59
C GLU A 71 -18.43 -10.34 1.64
N GLY A 72 -18.63 -9.39 2.55
CA GLY A 72 -17.67 -9.04 3.59
C GLY A 72 -16.49 -8.16 3.14
N ALA A 73 -16.29 -7.92 1.84
CA ALA A 73 -15.24 -7.01 1.38
C ALA A 73 -15.62 -5.54 1.64
N LEU A 74 -14.63 -4.70 1.95
CA LEU A 74 -14.85 -3.32 2.38
C LEU A 74 -14.67 -2.33 1.23
N PRO A 75 -15.74 -1.65 0.77
CA PRO A 75 -15.63 -0.63 -0.28
C PRO A 75 -15.00 0.66 0.28
N ILE A 76 -13.91 1.11 -0.34
CA ILE A 76 -13.15 2.29 0.07
C ILE A 76 -13.18 3.33 -1.04
N LEU A 77 -13.80 4.47 -0.78
CA LEU A 77 -13.91 5.57 -1.72
C LEU A 77 -12.56 6.29 -1.86
N ILE A 78 -12.08 6.47 -3.09
CA ILE A 78 -10.84 7.18 -3.41
C ILE A 78 -11.08 8.32 -4.40
N SER A 79 -12.12 9.11 -4.15
CA SER A 79 -12.47 10.29 -4.94
C SER A 79 -12.19 11.57 -4.15
N ARG A 80 -11.92 12.69 -4.85
CA ARG A 80 -11.69 13.98 -4.19
C ARG A 80 -12.96 14.55 -3.57
N TYR A 81 -14.10 14.28 -4.20
CA TYR A 81 -15.43 14.70 -3.80
C TYR A 81 -16.32 13.50 -3.56
N TRP A 82 -17.28 13.67 -2.65
CA TRP A 82 -18.31 12.69 -2.44
C TRP A 82 -19.21 12.56 -3.70
N PRO A 83 -19.44 11.36 -4.22
CA PRO A 83 -20.29 11.14 -5.38
C PRO A 83 -21.76 11.49 -5.09
N ARG A 84 -22.43 12.12 -6.05
CA ARG A 84 -23.85 12.50 -5.90
C ARG A 84 -24.72 11.25 -5.74
N GLY A 85 -25.74 11.35 -4.89
CA GLY A 85 -26.72 10.28 -4.68
C GLY A 85 -26.21 9.08 -3.86
N GLN A 86 -24.95 9.09 -3.40
CA GLN A 86 -24.43 8.02 -2.55
C GLN A 86 -24.65 8.33 -1.07
N ARG A 87 -25.11 7.32 -0.32
CA ARG A 87 -25.28 7.38 1.14
C ARG A 87 -23.97 7.04 1.83
N LYS A 88 -23.76 7.52 3.06
CA LYS A 88 -22.50 7.33 3.79
C LYS A 88 -22.15 5.86 3.98
N GLU A 89 -23.17 5.03 4.14
CA GLU A 89 -23.09 3.58 4.40
C GLU A 89 -22.70 2.79 3.14
N ALA A 90 -22.71 3.42 1.95
CA ALA A 90 -22.27 2.78 0.71
C ALA A 90 -20.75 2.50 0.68
N PHE A 91 -19.98 3.18 1.54
CA PHE A 91 -18.53 3.03 1.62
C PHE A 91 -18.11 2.84 3.07
N PHE A 92 -17.21 1.90 3.32
CA PHE A 92 -16.64 1.68 4.63
C PHE A 92 -15.71 2.83 5.06
N ALA A 93 -14.92 3.37 4.13
CA ALA A 93 -14.06 4.51 4.40
C ALA A 93 -13.87 5.41 3.16
N TRP A 94 -13.31 6.61 3.39
CA TRP A 94 -12.99 7.58 2.35
C TRP A 94 -11.52 8.02 2.44
N TRP A 95 -10.70 7.57 1.47
CA TRP A 95 -9.27 7.85 1.38
C TRP A 95 -8.99 8.91 0.31
N ARG A 96 -9.29 10.16 0.65
CA ARG A 96 -9.24 11.32 -0.26
C ARG A 96 -7.84 11.63 -0.79
N GLU A 97 -6.83 11.24 -0.03
CA GLU A 97 -5.41 11.46 -0.33
C GLU A 97 -4.91 10.51 -1.42
N LEU A 98 -5.62 9.40 -1.66
CA LEU A 98 -5.39 8.53 -2.82
C LEU A 98 -6.21 8.94 -4.05
N ALA A 99 -6.82 10.13 -4.05
CA ALA A 99 -7.48 10.66 -5.24
C ALA A 99 -6.50 11.59 -5.99
N PRO A 100 -6.53 11.62 -7.33
CA PRO A 100 -5.82 12.64 -8.08
C PRO A 100 -6.31 14.04 -7.69
N SER A 101 -5.45 15.04 -7.88
CA SER A 101 -5.82 16.42 -7.65
C SER A 101 -6.93 16.87 -8.62
N VAL A 102 -7.71 17.88 -8.22
CA VAL A 102 -8.81 18.40 -9.03
C VAL A 102 -8.31 18.95 -10.36
N SER A 103 -7.17 19.65 -10.35
CA SER A 103 -6.54 20.20 -11.55
C SER A 103 -6.07 19.11 -12.50
N LEU A 104 -5.40 18.06 -11.98
CA LEU A 104 -4.92 16.94 -12.79
C LEU A 104 -6.09 16.18 -13.43
N LEU A 105 -7.13 15.89 -12.65
CA LEU A 105 -8.32 15.21 -13.15
C LEU A 105 -9.08 16.06 -14.17
N LYS A 106 -9.13 17.39 -13.98
CA LYS A 106 -9.75 18.32 -14.93
C LYS A 106 -8.97 18.34 -16.26
N ALA A 107 -7.65 18.47 -16.21
CA ALA A 107 -6.80 18.49 -17.39
C ALA A 107 -6.95 17.19 -18.21
N TYR A 108 -6.93 16.03 -17.54
CA TYR A 108 -7.15 14.74 -18.20
C TYR A 108 -8.55 14.62 -18.83
N ARG A 109 -9.61 15.04 -18.12
CA ARG A 109 -10.98 15.01 -18.66
C ARG A 109 -11.20 15.93 -19.85
N GLN A 110 -10.46 17.03 -19.89
CA GLN A 110 -10.49 17.99 -21.00
C GLN A 110 -9.57 17.58 -22.16
N GLN A 111 -8.96 16.39 -22.10
CA GLN A 111 -8.00 15.88 -23.10
C GLN A 111 -6.78 16.80 -23.27
N ALA A 112 -6.48 17.63 -22.27
CA ALA A 112 -5.29 18.46 -22.23
C ALA A 112 -4.05 17.67 -21.80
N LEU A 113 -4.24 16.43 -21.31
CA LEU A 113 -3.18 15.48 -20.99
C LEU A 113 -3.53 14.13 -21.62
N THR A 114 -2.49 13.45 -22.13
CA THR A 114 -2.54 12.04 -22.46
C THR A 114 -2.72 11.19 -21.20
N TRP A 115 -2.98 9.89 -21.38
CA TRP A 115 -3.09 8.98 -20.24
C TRP A 115 -1.73 8.79 -19.58
N GLU A 116 -0.68 8.70 -20.37
CA GLU A 116 0.69 8.47 -19.97
C GLU A 116 1.20 9.63 -19.10
N GLU A 117 0.96 10.88 -19.52
CA GLU A 117 1.23 12.07 -18.70
C GLU A 117 0.39 12.09 -17.41
N PHE A 118 -0.90 11.72 -17.48
CA PHE A 118 -1.73 11.64 -16.29
C PHE A 118 -1.18 10.63 -15.27
N VAL A 119 -0.73 9.46 -15.73
CA VAL A 119 -0.12 8.43 -14.89
C VAL A 119 1.14 8.98 -14.23
N GLU A 120 2.03 9.60 -15.00
CA GLU A 120 3.28 10.17 -14.50
C GLU A 120 3.03 11.21 -13.40
N TYR A 121 2.18 12.21 -13.66
CA TYR A 121 1.86 13.25 -12.68
C TYR A 121 1.17 12.69 -11.44
N TYR A 122 0.27 11.71 -11.61
CA TYR A 122 -0.43 11.12 -10.49
C TYR A 122 0.49 10.27 -9.61
N GLU A 123 1.34 9.44 -10.20
CA GLU A 123 2.31 8.64 -9.45
C GLU A 123 3.31 9.51 -8.70
N ALA A 124 3.86 10.54 -9.37
CA ALA A 124 4.75 11.49 -8.73
C ALA A 124 4.10 12.11 -7.49
N ALA A 125 2.85 12.56 -7.60
CA ALA A 125 2.08 13.10 -6.49
C ALA A 125 1.86 12.08 -5.35
N LEU A 126 1.64 10.80 -5.66
CA LEU A 126 1.50 9.75 -4.64
C LEU A 126 2.82 9.46 -3.91
N TRP A 127 3.94 9.47 -4.64
CA TRP A 127 5.27 9.24 -4.07
C TRP A 127 5.75 10.39 -3.20
N GLU A 128 5.52 11.63 -3.64
CA GLU A 128 5.91 12.85 -2.91
C GLU A 128 5.26 12.93 -1.53
N GLN A 129 3.98 12.52 -1.42
CA GLN A 129 3.24 12.57 -0.17
C GLN A 129 3.77 11.60 0.91
N ARG A 130 4.62 10.63 0.55
CA ARG A 130 5.17 9.60 1.47
C ARG A 130 4.11 8.84 2.27
N LEU A 131 2.87 8.75 1.75
CA LEU A 131 1.74 8.12 2.46
C LEU A 131 1.66 6.60 2.28
N ARG A 132 2.51 6.00 1.44
CA ARG A 132 2.42 4.58 1.06
C ARG A 132 2.39 3.66 2.28
N HIS A 133 3.38 3.79 3.14
CA HIS A 133 3.48 2.95 4.33
C HIS A 133 2.23 3.08 5.22
N ARG A 134 1.73 4.31 5.43
CA ARG A 134 0.52 4.56 6.22
C ARG A 134 -0.70 3.85 5.64
N TYR A 135 -0.91 3.92 4.33
CA TYR A 135 -2.04 3.25 3.69
C TYR A 135 -1.87 1.75 3.61
N GLN A 136 -0.66 1.24 3.39
CA GLN A 136 -0.38 -0.19 3.47
C GLN A 136 -0.73 -0.73 4.86
N GLN A 137 -0.34 -0.04 5.93
CA GLN A 137 -0.74 -0.45 7.29
C GLN A 137 -2.25 -0.43 7.48
N ARG A 138 -2.94 0.63 7.01
CA ARG A 138 -4.42 0.68 7.03
C ARG A 138 -5.05 -0.50 6.30
N VAL A 139 -4.55 -0.88 5.12
CA VAL A 139 -5.05 -2.06 4.39
C VAL A 139 -4.88 -3.30 5.28
N ARG A 140 -3.69 -3.52 5.85
CA ARG A 140 -3.42 -4.70 6.70
C ARG A 140 -4.27 -4.75 7.96
N ASP A 141 -4.62 -3.61 8.54
CA ASP A 141 -5.54 -3.54 9.68
C ASP A 141 -6.99 -3.90 9.27
N LEU A 142 -7.40 -3.52 8.07
CA LEU A 142 -8.71 -3.89 7.52
C LEU A 142 -8.79 -5.38 7.16
N LEU A 143 -7.71 -5.95 6.63
CA LEU A 143 -7.61 -7.38 6.29
C LEU A 143 -7.69 -8.30 7.52
N GLN A 144 -7.54 -7.78 8.74
CA GLN A 144 -7.80 -8.56 9.96
C GLN A 144 -9.30 -8.80 10.22
N GLN A 145 -10.16 -8.02 9.56
CA GLN A 145 -11.61 -7.99 9.81
C GLN A 145 -12.44 -8.32 8.56
N ALA A 146 -11.81 -8.32 7.39
CA ALA A 146 -12.45 -8.53 6.10
C ALA A 146 -11.54 -9.34 5.17
N PRO A 147 -12.11 -10.11 4.23
CA PRO A 147 -11.35 -10.88 3.26
C PRO A 147 -10.56 -10.02 2.26
N GLY A 148 -10.94 -8.74 2.10
CA GLY A 148 -10.33 -7.83 1.16
C GLY A 148 -10.93 -6.43 1.22
N ILE A 149 -10.28 -5.48 0.55
CA ILE A 149 -10.85 -4.15 0.32
C ILE A 149 -11.12 -3.93 -1.17
N VAL A 150 -12.03 -3.01 -1.49
CA VAL A 150 -12.33 -2.63 -2.87
C VAL A 150 -12.17 -1.12 -3.03
N LEU A 151 -11.18 -0.69 -3.80
CA LEU A 151 -11.01 0.73 -4.12
C LEU A 151 -12.04 1.14 -5.18
N VAL A 152 -12.88 2.13 -4.84
CA VAL A 152 -13.95 2.63 -5.72
C VAL A 152 -13.72 4.08 -6.13
N CYS A 153 -13.84 4.33 -7.44
CA CYS A 153 -13.75 5.65 -8.08
C CYS A 153 -15.05 5.94 -8.85
N TYR A 154 -15.42 7.21 -9.01
CA TYR A 154 -16.63 7.61 -9.77
C TYR A 154 -16.32 7.88 -11.25
N GLU A 155 -15.04 7.92 -11.59
CA GLU A 155 -14.52 8.09 -12.94
C GLU A 155 -14.93 6.90 -13.79
N LYS A 156 -15.61 7.19 -14.90
CA LYS A 156 -15.90 6.20 -15.92
C LYS A 156 -14.60 5.68 -16.48
N ALA A 157 -14.41 4.35 -16.44
CA ALA A 157 -13.39 3.72 -17.26
C ALA A 157 -13.71 4.04 -18.72
N LEU A 158 -12.71 4.48 -19.49
CA LEU A 158 -12.84 4.51 -20.95
C LEU A 158 -13.15 3.07 -21.43
N PRO A 159 -13.90 2.91 -22.54
CA PRO A 159 -14.31 1.59 -23.04
C PRO A 159 -13.10 0.83 -23.57
N ALA A 160 -12.37 0.17 -22.67
CA ALA A 160 -11.24 -0.70 -22.99
C ALA A 160 -11.23 -1.99 -22.13
N GLY A 161 -12.36 -2.37 -21.53
CA GLY A 161 -12.45 -3.54 -20.65
C GLY A 161 -11.75 -3.36 -19.30
N GLU A 162 -11.90 -4.30 -18.36
CA GLU A 162 -11.35 -4.21 -16.99
C GLU A 162 -9.81 -4.20 -16.95
N ASP A 163 -9.16 -4.86 -17.92
CA ASP A 163 -7.69 -4.86 -18.09
C ASP A 163 -7.17 -3.59 -18.82
N GLY A 164 -8.05 -2.84 -19.49
CA GLY A 164 -7.76 -1.57 -20.14
C GLY A 164 -8.29 -0.33 -19.40
N VAL A 165 -8.77 -0.49 -18.15
CA VAL A 165 -9.35 0.62 -17.38
C VAL A 165 -8.28 1.67 -17.06
N ARG A 166 -8.33 2.76 -17.81
CA ARG A 166 -7.67 4.02 -17.49
C ARG A 166 -8.41 4.76 -16.36
N CYS A 167 -8.49 4.18 -15.15
CA CYS A 167 -8.88 4.90 -13.90
C CYS A 167 -7.72 4.91 -12.91
N HIS A 168 -7.62 6.01 -12.16
CA HIS A 168 -6.69 6.18 -11.05
C HIS A 168 -6.85 5.12 -9.95
N ARG A 169 -8.02 4.44 -9.83
CA ARG A 169 -8.20 3.33 -8.86
C ARG A 169 -7.23 2.18 -9.08
N ARG A 170 -6.93 1.86 -10.35
CA ARG A 170 -5.99 0.82 -10.73
C ARG A 170 -4.55 1.25 -10.45
N LEU A 171 -4.24 2.53 -10.69
CA LEU A 171 -2.94 3.11 -10.36
C LEU A 171 -2.71 3.14 -8.84
N ALA A 172 -3.72 3.55 -8.06
CA ALA A 172 -3.67 3.54 -6.60
C ALA A 172 -3.46 2.13 -6.04
N GLN A 173 -4.15 1.12 -6.59
CA GLN A 173 -3.97 -0.28 -6.23
C GLN A 173 -2.52 -0.75 -6.49
N ARG A 174 -1.99 -0.54 -7.70
CA ARG A 174 -0.60 -0.91 -8.05
C ARG A 174 0.40 -0.21 -7.13
N TRP A 175 0.14 1.07 -6.84
CA TRP A 175 0.92 1.84 -5.87
C TRP A 175 0.82 1.25 -4.44
N LEU A 176 -0.32 0.75 -3.99
CA LEU A 176 -0.39 0.10 -2.65
C LEU A 176 0.33 -1.24 -2.60
N ILE A 177 0.27 -2.02 -3.67
CA ILE A 177 0.84 -3.37 -3.77
C ILE A 177 2.39 -3.35 -3.83
N GLY A 178 3.00 -2.26 -4.26
CA GLY A 178 4.47 -2.20 -4.42
C GLY A 178 4.93 -2.18 -5.87
N ASN A 179 4.04 -2.44 -6.82
CA ASN A 179 4.36 -2.47 -8.24
C ASN A 179 4.56 -1.04 -8.75
N ARG A 180 5.77 -0.71 -9.22
CA ARG A 180 5.98 0.51 -10.02
C ARG A 180 5.29 0.31 -11.37
N VAL A 181 4.53 1.31 -11.83
CA VAL A 181 3.94 1.29 -13.17
C VAL A 181 4.99 1.61 -14.24
N TRP A 182 6.08 2.28 -13.86
CA TRP A 182 7.09 2.83 -14.78
C TRP A 182 8.06 1.83 -15.44
N ALA A 183 8.07 0.55 -15.07
CA ALA A 183 8.87 -0.43 -15.82
C ALA A 183 8.04 -0.94 -17.01
N SER A 184 8.41 -0.47 -18.22
CA SER A 184 7.96 -0.85 -19.57
C SER A 184 7.24 0.26 -20.35
N ALA A 185 7.96 1.36 -20.60
CA ALA A 185 7.97 1.92 -21.94
C ALA A 185 9.16 1.28 -22.66
N ASP A 186 9.00 0.04 -23.10
CA ASP A 186 9.80 -0.47 -24.21
C ASP A 186 9.39 0.39 -25.41
N VAL A 187 10.20 1.41 -25.66
CA VAL A 187 10.25 2.10 -26.93
C VAL A 187 10.59 1.02 -27.94
N GLY A 188 9.59 0.65 -28.75
CA GLY A 188 9.83 -0.18 -29.92
C GLY A 188 10.93 0.47 -30.76
N GLY A 189 12.05 -0.23 -30.88
CA GLY A 189 13.09 -0.06 -31.89
C GLY A 189 13.15 -1.31 -32.73
#